data_AF-A0A1G0SFP4-F1
#
_entry.id   AF-A0A1G0SFP4-F1
#
_cell.length_a   1.000
_cell.length_b   1.000
_cell.length_c   1.000
_cell.angle_alpha   90.00
_cell.angle_beta   90.00
_cell.angle_gamma   90.00
#
_symmetry.space_group_name_H-M   'P 1'
#
loop_
_entity.id
_entity.type
_entity.pdbx_description
1 polymer ?
#
loop_
_entity_poly.entity_id
_entity_poly.type
_entity_poly.pdbx_seq_one_letter_code
_entity_poly.pdbx_strand_id
1 'polypeptide(L)'
;MKCKIFITFIITFLSANLYSQQQDYPLVSVPQTNDKGIPTGWILGGSNPQDYAVGVDLTESYSGFTSAYLKSTSSKPVGFVTLMQTFKANNYRSQRIKLSAYIKTKFVAGWSALWMRINDISGKPLSFDDMRERPLIGSMIWSSVEIVLDVPPMSDEISFGLLLQGKGQIWIDNIKITMVGEDVPVTDVLKNKSDSYSPKNLDFEE
;
A
#
# COMPACT_ATOMS: atom_id res chain seq x y z
N MET A 1 -54.91 -31.20 -66.55
CA MET A 1 -55.96 -30.89 -65.54
C MET A 1 -55.45 -29.74 -64.68
N LYS A 2 -56.25 -28.66 -64.57
CA LYS A 2 -55.95 -27.40 -63.86
C LYS A 2 -56.13 -27.54 -62.34
N CYS A 3 -55.52 -26.62 -61.57
CA CYS A 3 -55.83 -26.12 -60.20
C CYS A 3 -54.64 -26.29 -59.25
N LYS A 4 -54.33 -25.38 -58.32
CA LYS A 4 -54.90 -24.08 -57.91
C LYS A 4 -53.81 -23.39 -57.08
N ILE A 5 -53.83 -22.06 -57.11
CA ILE A 5 -53.02 -21.16 -56.28
C ILE A 5 -53.51 -21.21 -54.83
N PHE A 6 -52.60 -21.20 -53.87
CA PHE A 6 -52.83 -20.64 -52.53
C PHE A 6 -51.60 -19.82 -52.11
N ILE A 7 -51.84 -18.53 -51.85
CA ILE A 7 -50.92 -17.57 -51.26
C ILE A 7 -51.18 -17.57 -49.76
N THR A 8 -50.16 -17.69 -48.91
CA THR A 8 -50.20 -17.18 -47.53
C THR A 8 -48.80 -16.76 -47.05
N PHE A 9 -48.83 -15.69 -46.26
CA PHE A 9 -47.78 -14.80 -45.77
C PHE A 9 -46.61 -15.42 -44.95
N ILE A 10 -45.40 -14.91 -45.25
CA ILE A 10 -44.38 -14.31 -44.36
C ILE A 10 -44.27 -14.86 -42.91
N ILE A 11 -43.09 -15.36 -42.55
CA ILE A 11 -42.34 -15.00 -41.31
C ILE A 11 -40.84 -15.18 -41.59
N THR A 12 -40.11 -14.08 -41.41
CA THR A 12 -38.66 -13.96 -41.38
C THR A 12 -38.07 -14.60 -40.13
N PHE A 13 -37.01 -15.41 -40.26
CA PHE A 13 -35.95 -15.48 -39.25
C PHE A 13 -34.58 -15.62 -39.91
N LEU A 14 -33.90 -14.48 -39.91
CA LEU A 14 -32.49 -14.32 -40.22
C LEU A 14 -31.69 -14.98 -39.09
N SER A 15 -30.85 -15.96 -39.38
CA SER A 15 -29.71 -16.27 -38.52
C SER A 15 -28.47 -16.44 -39.39
N ALA A 16 -27.53 -15.54 -39.13
CA ALA A 16 -26.26 -15.41 -39.80
C ALA A 16 -25.39 -16.63 -39.55
N ASN A 17 -24.76 -17.15 -40.59
CA ASN A 17 -23.56 -17.96 -40.48
C ASN A 17 -22.66 -17.62 -41.65
N LEU A 18 -21.82 -16.61 -41.48
CA LEU A 18 -20.66 -16.41 -42.34
C LEU A 18 -19.50 -15.91 -41.50
N TYR A 19 -18.54 -16.83 -41.35
CA TYR A 19 -17.10 -16.58 -41.40
C TYR A 19 -16.49 -15.51 -40.49
N SER A 20 -15.66 -15.95 -39.55
CA SER A 20 -14.31 -15.40 -39.46
C SER A 20 -13.29 -16.53 -39.43
N GLN A 21 -12.51 -16.66 -40.50
CA GLN A 21 -11.17 -17.21 -40.40
C GLN A 21 -10.28 -16.09 -39.87
N GLN A 22 -9.68 -16.28 -38.69
CA GLN A 22 -8.62 -15.42 -38.21
C GLN A 22 -7.28 -16.15 -38.40
N GLN A 23 -6.43 -15.55 -39.22
CA GLN A 23 -5.12 -16.03 -39.63
C GLN A 23 -4.08 -15.68 -38.55
N ASP A 24 -3.27 -16.66 -38.16
CA ASP A 24 -2.22 -16.52 -37.14
C ASP A 24 -1.11 -15.53 -37.58
N TYR A 25 -0.84 -14.53 -36.74
CA TYR A 25 0.37 -13.70 -36.78
C TYR A 25 1.09 -13.81 -35.44
N PRO A 26 2.44 -13.92 -35.40
CA PRO A 26 3.18 -13.96 -34.14
C PRO A 26 3.14 -12.57 -33.49
N LEU A 27 2.53 -12.47 -32.32
CA LEU A 27 2.56 -11.25 -31.52
C LEU A 27 3.97 -11.06 -30.96
N VAL A 28 4.78 -10.24 -31.65
CA VAL A 28 5.90 -9.56 -31.02
C VAL A 28 5.29 -8.60 -29.99
N SER A 29 5.30 -9.01 -28.71
CA SER A 29 4.81 -8.17 -27.62
C SER A 29 5.76 -6.99 -27.44
N VAL A 30 5.37 -5.82 -27.94
CA VAL A 30 5.88 -4.54 -27.47
C VAL A 30 5.62 -4.47 -25.95
N PRO A 31 6.61 -4.16 -25.09
CA PRO A 31 6.36 -4.03 -23.66
C PRO A 31 5.38 -2.89 -23.41
N GLN A 32 4.12 -3.23 -23.15
CA GLN A 32 3.16 -2.28 -22.60
C GLN A 32 3.51 -2.06 -21.14
N THR A 33 3.62 -0.81 -20.71
CA THR A 33 3.84 -0.46 -19.30
C THR A 33 2.60 -0.88 -18.51
N ASN A 34 2.68 -2.04 -17.86
CA ASN A 34 1.59 -2.73 -17.17
C ASN A 34 1.33 -2.17 -15.75
N ASP A 35 1.24 -0.85 -15.62
CA ASP A 35 0.97 -0.21 -14.32
C ASP A 35 -0.52 0.13 -14.23
N LYS A 36 -1.25 -0.48 -13.30
CA LYS A 36 -2.58 0.05 -12.89
C LYS A 36 -2.32 1.22 -11.95
N GLY A 37 -3.15 2.26 -12.01
CA GLY A 37 -3.04 3.44 -11.14
C GLY A 37 -3.18 3.12 -9.64
N ILE A 38 -3.51 4.13 -8.82
CA ILE A 38 -3.63 3.95 -7.36
C ILE A 38 -4.59 2.78 -7.04
N PRO A 39 -4.17 1.78 -6.23
CA PRO A 39 -5.03 0.65 -5.90
C PRO A 39 -6.33 1.09 -5.23
N THR A 40 -7.44 0.39 -5.48
CA THR A 40 -8.74 0.74 -4.90
C THR A 40 -8.69 0.78 -3.37
N GLY A 41 -9.21 1.85 -2.78
CA GLY A 41 -9.23 2.06 -1.33
C GLY A 41 -7.91 2.58 -0.75
N TRP A 42 -6.90 2.85 -1.58
CA TRP A 42 -5.65 3.47 -1.17
C TRP A 42 -5.63 4.95 -1.51
N ILE A 43 -4.93 5.72 -0.68
CA ILE A 43 -4.80 7.16 -0.78
C ILE A 43 -3.34 7.49 -1.10
N LEU A 44 -3.13 8.29 -2.15
CA LEU A 44 -1.83 8.89 -2.43
C LEU A 44 -1.69 10.19 -1.63
N GLY A 45 -0.57 10.34 -0.95
CA GLY A 45 -0.20 11.56 -0.26
C GLY A 45 1.30 11.84 -0.35
N GLY A 46 1.75 12.81 0.43
CA GLY A 46 3.15 13.24 0.48
C GLY A 46 3.30 14.72 0.19
N SER A 47 4.50 15.25 0.40
CA SER A 47 4.79 16.66 0.17
C SER A 47 4.97 17.00 -1.31
N ASN A 48 5.39 16.03 -2.12
CA ASN A 48 5.75 16.22 -3.53
C ASN A 48 5.38 15.00 -4.40
N PRO A 49 4.11 14.54 -4.38
CA PRO A 49 3.72 13.32 -5.10
C PRO A 49 4.01 13.37 -6.61
N GLN A 50 4.07 14.56 -7.21
CA GLN A 50 4.40 14.75 -8.64
C GLN A 50 5.82 14.28 -9.03
N ASP A 51 6.74 14.14 -8.09
CA ASP A 51 8.11 13.66 -8.34
C ASP A 51 8.21 12.12 -8.39
N TYR A 52 7.07 11.44 -8.22
CA TYR A 52 6.98 10.00 -8.04
C TYR A 52 5.86 9.40 -8.89
N ALA A 53 6.10 8.18 -9.37
CA ALA A 53 5.08 7.27 -9.88
C ALA A 53 4.59 6.36 -8.75
N VAL A 54 3.31 6.02 -8.82
CA VAL A 54 2.62 5.08 -7.92
C VAL A 54 1.72 4.19 -8.75
N GLY A 55 1.63 2.92 -8.38
CA GLY A 55 0.73 2.01 -9.07
C GLY A 55 0.81 0.59 -8.55
N VAL A 56 0.20 -0.31 -9.32
CA VAL A 56 0.28 -1.76 -9.15
C VAL A 56 1.19 -2.33 -10.21
N ASP A 57 2.24 -3.04 -9.78
CA ASP A 57 3.13 -3.81 -10.64
C ASP A 57 2.53 -5.20 -10.86
N LEU A 58 2.35 -5.59 -12.12
CA LEU A 58 1.80 -6.90 -12.51
C LEU A 58 2.90 -7.95 -12.78
N THR A 59 4.17 -7.58 -12.61
CA THR A 59 5.34 -8.42 -12.95
C THR A 59 6.24 -8.70 -11.75
N GLU A 60 6.22 -7.82 -10.75
CA GLU A 60 6.94 -7.98 -9.50
C GLU A 60 5.93 -8.15 -8.35
N SER A 61 6.00 -9.27 -7.64
CA SER A 61 5.17 -9.51 -6.44
C SER A 61 5.90 -10.44 -5.47
N TYR A 62 5.54 -10.36 -4.20
CA TYR A 62 6.00 -11.34 -3.21
C TYR A 62 5.10 -12.57 -3.23
N SER A 63 3.79 -12.34 -3.35
CA SER A 63 2.77 -13.40 -3.36
C SER A 63 1.66 -13.06 -4.35
N GLY A 64 1.06 -14.08 -4.94
CA GLY A 64 0.02 -13.88 -5.96
C GLY A 64 0.61 -13.33 -7.25
N PHE A 65 -0.04 -12.32 -7.83
CA PHE A 65 0.28 -11.82 -9.18
C PHE A 65 0.69 -10.34 -9.22
N THR A 66 0.52 -9.59 -8.14
CA THR A 66 0.65 -8.12 -8.18
C THR A 66 1.17 -7.55 -6.87
N SER A 67 1.93 -6.45 -6.92
CA SER A 67 2.29 -5.65 -5.73
C SER A 67 2.05 -4.16 -5.97
N ALA A 68 1.95 -3.36 -4.90
CA ALA A 68 1.89 -1.91 -5.03
C ALA A 68 3.31 -1.32 -4.97
N TYR A 69 3.55 -0.21 -5.67
CA TYR A 69 4.88 0.41 -5.71
C TYR A 69 4.84 1.94 -5.56
N LEU A 70 5.97 2.49 -5.11
CA LEU A 70 6.34 3.90 -5.20
C LEU A 70 7.70 4.01 -5.90
N LYS A 71 7.84 4.94 -6.84
CA LYS A 71 9.07 5.08 -7.65
C LYS A 71 9.37 6.54 -7.93
N SER A 72 10.59 7.00 -7.64
CA SER A 72 11.02 8.34 -8.06
C SER A 72 11.09 8.43 -9.59
N THR A 73 10.50 9.47 -10.18
CA THR A 73 10.59 9.77 -11.62
C THR A 73 11.47 10.99 -11.91
N SER A 74 11.59 11.90 -10.93
CA SER A 74 12.49 13.05 -11.00
C SER A 74 13.96 12.65 -10.87
N SER A 75 14.85 13.38 -11.54
CA SER A 75 16.32 13.21 -11.40
C SER A 75 16.85 13.81 -10.10
N LYS A 76 16.08 14.68 -9.45
CA LYS A 76 16.34 15.30 -8.14
C LYS A 76 15.01 15.41 -7.37
N PRO A 77 14.42 14.28 -6.93
CA PRO A 77 13.15 14.30 -6.23
C PRO A 77 13.30 15.06 -4.91
N VAL A 78 12.35 15.94 -4.63
CA VAL A 78 12.27 16.70 -3.38
C VAL A 78 11.12 16.13 -2.55
N GLY A 79 11.23 16.17 -1.23
CA GLY A 79 10.15 15.71 -0.35
C GLY A 79 9.87 14.21 -0.47
N PHE A 80 8.64 13.80 -0.14
CA PHE A 80 8.27 12.38 -0.09
C PHE A 80 6.90 12.11 -0.73
N VAL A 81 6.66 10.84 -1.03
CA VAL A 81 5.37 10.27 -1.42
C VAL A 81 5.00 9.14 -0.46
N THR A 82 3.70 8.99 -0.19
CA THR A 82 3.17 7.85 0.57
C THR A 82 1.94 7.26 -0.11
N LEU A 83 1.83 5.95 -0.07
CA LEU A 83 0.61 5.21 -0.41
C LEU A 83 0.06 4.62 0.89
N MET A 84 -1.17 5.00 1.26
CA MET A 84 -1.69 4.71 2.61
C MET A 84 -3.17 4.32 2.64
N GLN A 85 -3.56 3.69 3.75
CA GLN A 85 -4.96 3.50 4.15
C GLN A 85 -5.17 4.02 5.57
N THR A 86 -6.43 4.34 5.87
CA THR A 86 -6.91 4.69 7.20
C THR A 86 -8.18 3.91 7.50
N PHE A 87 -8.32 3.42 8.73
CA PHE A 87 -9.53 2.76 9.21
C PHE A 87 -9.77 3.06 10.69
N LYS A 88 -11.00 2.80 11.16
CA LYS A 88 -11.40 3.06 12.55
C LYS A 88 -10.77 2.08 13.54
N ALA A 89 -10.31 2.60 14.67
CA ALA A 89 -9.58 1.86 15.70
C ALA A 89 -10.48 0.97 16.59
N ASN A 90 -11.82 1.02 16.44
CA ASN A 90 -12.79 0.45 17.38
C ASN A 90 -12.48 -0.99 17.83
N ASN A 91 -12.09 -1.86 16.89
CA ASN A 91 -11.83 -3.28 17.17
C ASN A 91 -10.43 -3.55 17.75
N TYR A 92 -9.59 -2.53 17.86
CA TYR A 92 -8.20 -2.64 18.28
C TYR A 92 -7.88 -1.83 19.53
N ARG A 93 -8.82 -1.04 20.06
CA ARG A 93 -8.63 -0.26 21.29
C ARG A 93 -8.17 -1.17 22.44
N SER A 94 -7.21 -0.70 23.21
CA SER A 94 -6.59 -1.42 24.32
C SER A 94 -5.86 -2.70 23.91
N GLN A 95 -5.51 -2.85 22.63
CA GLN A 95 -4.71 -3.97 22.13
C GLN A 95 -3.32 -3.50 21.72
N ARG A 96 -2.38 -4.43 21.64
CA ARG A 96 -1.14 -4.25 20.87
C ARG A 96 -1.33 -4.85 19.49
N ILE A 97 -0.99 -4.09 18.46
CA ILE A 97 -1.08 -4.55 17.07
C ILE A 97 0.29 -4.57 16.42
N LYS A 98 0.47 -5.57 15.57
CA LYS A 98 1.58 -5.68 14.63
C LYS A 98 1.08 -5.44 13.21
N LEU A 99 1.65 -4.44 12.55
CA LEU A 99 1.59 -4.29 11.11
C LEU A 99 2.80 -5.01 10.51
N SER A 100 2.55 -5.92 9.58
CA SER A 100 3.61 -6.63 8.84
C SER A 100 3.34 -6.55 7.34
N ALA A 101 4.40 -6.49 6.56
CA ALA A 101 4.33 -6.53 5.10
C ALA A 101 5.63 -7.09 4.52
N TYR A 102 5.57 -7.57 3.28
CA TYR A 102 6.78 -7.86 2.52
C TYR A 102 7.13 -6.64 1.69
N ILE A 103 8.40 -6.25 1.75
CA ILE A 103 8.91 -5.06 1.06
C ILE A 103 10.16 -5.42 0.26
N LYS A 104 10.25 -4.88 -0.95
CA LYS A 104 11.42 -4.92 -1.83
C LYS A 104 11.86 -3.49 -2.12
N THR A 105 13.17 -3.25 -2.26
CA THR A 105 13.71 -1.94 -2.62
C THR A 105 14.68 -2.04 -3.78
N LYS A 106 14.79 -0.98 -4.58
CA LYS A 106 15.76 -0.86 -5.67
C LYS A 106 16.33 0.54 -5.71
N PHE A 107 17.65 0.64 -5.51
CA PHE A 107 18.42 1.88 -5.56
C PHE A 107 17.84 3.02 -4.71
N VAL A 108 17.32 2.69 -3.53
CA VAL A 108 16.85 3.71 -2.60
C VAL A 108 18.06 4.46 -2.02
N ALA A 109 18.14 5.75 -2.30
CA ALA A 109 19.24 6.62 -1.84
C ALA A 109 18.81 7.61 -0.75
N GLY A 110 17.53 7.64 -0.41
CA GLY A 110 16.98 8.47 0.68
C GLY A 110 16.36 7.60 1.76
N TRP A 111 15.13 7.93 2.16
CA TRP A 111 14.39 7.21 3.18
C TRP A 111 13.24 6.46 2.53
N SER A 112 13.13 5.15 2.79
CA SER A 112 11.93 4.40 2.48
C SER A 112 11.55 3.52 3.66
N ALA A 113 10.26 3.33 3.86
CA ALA A 113 9.75 2.76 5.10
C ALA A 113 8.31 2.26 4.97
N LEU A 114 7.98 1.25 5.77
CA LEU A 114 6.63 1.07 6.27
C LEU A 114 6.37 2.11 7.36
N TRP A 115 5.14 2.54 7.56
CA TRP A 115 4.78 3.39 8.70
C TRP A 115 3.39 3.06 9.24
N MET A 116 3.18 3.33 10.52
CA MET A 116 1.88 3.23 11.18
C MET A 116 1.71 4.35 12.19
N ARG A 117 0.51 4.93 12.23
CA ARG A 117 0.12 5.99 13.16
C ARG A 117 -1.26 5.72 13.72
N ILE A 118 -1.40 5.92 15.02
CA ILE A 118 -2.67 5.82 15.73
C ILE A 118 -3.02 7.20 16.26
N ASN A 119 -4.20 7.70 15.95
CA ASN A 119 -4.66 9.04 16.30
C ASN A 119 -5.86 9.00 17.26
N ASP A 120 -6.01 10.02 18.09
CA ASP A 120 -7.27 10.31 18.77
C ASP A 120 -8.28 11.02 17.83
N ILE A 121 -9.49 11.28 18.34
CA ILE A 121 -10.57 11.95 17.60
C ILE A 121 -10.23 13.38 17.14
N SER A 122 -9.25 14.03 17.76
CA SER A 122 -8.77 15.36 17.36
C SER A 122 -7.70 15.30 16.27
N GLY A 123 -7.29 14.10 15.86
CA GLY A 123 -6.21 13.87 14.92
C GLY A 123 -4.81 13.91 15.56
N LYS A 124 -4.71 13.99 16.90
CA LYS A 124 -3.44 13.98 17.60
C LYS A 124 -2.84 12.56 17.58
N PRO A 125 -1.57 12.39 17.18
CA PRO A 125 -0.89 11.10 17.26
C PRO A 125 -0.75 10.63 18.71
N LEU A 126 -1.20 9.41 18.98
CA LEU A 126 -1.07 8.71 20.26
C LEU A 126 0.09 7.72 20.25
N SER A 127 0.29 7.04 19.12
CA SER A 127 1.41 6.11 18.88
C SER A 127 1.85 6.22 17.43
N PHE A 128 3.15 6.14 17.17
CA PHE A 128 3.69 6.33 15.82
C PHE A 128 5.02 5.61 15.62
N ASP A 129 5.21 5.07 14.42
CA ASP A 129 6.49 4.59 13.94
C ASP A 129 6.52 4.74 12.42
N ASP A 130 7.57 5.37 11.91
CA ASP A 130 7.83 5.58 10.49
C ASP A 130 9.17 4.98 10.03
N MET A 131 9.77 4.14 10.88
CA MET A 131 11.07 3.51 10.63
C MET A 131 12.22 4.48 10.36
N ARG A 132 12.13 5.75 10.80
CA ARG A 132 13.22 6.72 10.62
C ARG A 132 14.56 6.27 11.23
N GLU A 133 14.50 5.45 12.29
CA GLU A 133 15.69 4.90 12.98
C GLU A 133 16.22 3.62 12.33
N ARG A 134 15.43 3.00 11.43
CA ARG A 134 15.74 1.75 10.73
C ARG A 134 15.28 1.78 9.27
N PRO A 135 15.68 2.80 8.49
CA PRO A 135 15.15 3.01 7.14
C PRO A 135 15.57 1.88 6.20
N LEU A 136 14.74 1.61 5.19
CA LEU A 136 15.07 0.68 4.11
C LEU A 136 15.84 1.45 3.03
N ILE A 137 17.13 1.13 2.85
CA ILE A 137 18.05 1.85 1.96
C ILE A 137 18.71 0.85 1.00
N GLY A 138 19.05 1.32 -0.20
CA GLY A 138 19.75 0.55 -1.22
C GLY A 138 18.82 -0.35 -2.02
N SER A 139 19.33 -1.52 -2.38
CA SER A 139 18.57 -2.55 -3.09
C SER A 139 18.46 -3.79 -2.20
N MET A 140 17.23 -4.17 -1.89
CA MET A 140 16.91 -5.32 -1.05
C MET A 140 15.97 -6.24 -1.83
N ILE A 141 16.14 -7.54 -1.66
CA ILE A 141 15.12 -8.50 -2.09
C ILE A 141 13.89 -8.39 -1.19
N TRP A 142 12.81 -9.10 -1.53
CA TRP A 142 11.64 -9.18 -0.67
C TRP A 142 12.02 -9.66 0.74
N SER A 143 11.72 -8.83 1.74
CA SER A 143 11.95 -9.11 3.16
C SER A 143 10.73 -8.70 3.97
N SER A 144 10.45 -9.46 5.04
CA SER A 144 9.39 -9.09 6.00
C SER A 144 9.81 -7.88 6.81
N VAL A 145 8.92 -6.90 6.92
CA VAL A 145 9.10 -5.66 7.68
C VAL A 145 7.91 -5.49 8.61
N GLU A 146 8.17 -5.07 9.85
CA GLU A 146 7.16 -5.02 10.90
C GLU A 146 7.23 -3.73 11.73
N ILE A 147 6.06 -3.31 12.20
CA ILE A 147 5.84 -2.22 13.17
C ILE A 147 4.89 -2.74 14.25
N VAL A 148 5.20 -2.46 15.51
CA VAL A 148 4.38 -2.89 16.65
C VAL A 148 4.02 -1.67 17.49
N LEU A 149 2.73 -1.33 17.58
CA LEU A 149 2.25 -0.22 18.40
C LEU A 149 1.15 -0.69 19.35
N ASP A 150 1.09 -0.07 20.52
CA ASP A 150 -0.10 -0.13 21.37
C ASP A 150 -1.17 0.79 20.79
N VAL A 151 -2.44 0.41 20.93
CA VAL A 151 -3.60 1.19 20.51
C VAL A 151 -4.32 1.68 21.76
N PRO A 152 -4.12 2.94 22.18
CA PRO A 152 -4.74 3.44 23.40
C PRO A 152 -6.29 3.41 23.39
N PRO A 153 -6.95 3.40 24.55
CA PRO A 153 -8.41 3.33 24.63
C PRO A 153 -9.13 4.47 23.90
N MET A 154 -8.53 5.66 23.87
CA MET A 154 -9.07 6.87 23.23
C MET A 154 -8.81 6.94 21.72
N SER A 155 -8.24 5.90 21.10
CA SER A 155 -7.94 5.89 19.67
C SER A 155 -9.21 5.96 18.81
N ASP A 156 -9.16 6.78 17.77
CA ASP A 156 -10.22 6.89 16.76
C ASP A 156 -9.80 6.24 15.44
N GLU A 157 -8.58 6.50 14.98
CA GLU A 157 -8.11 6.08 13.66
C GLU A 157 -6.74 5.43 13.71
N ILE A 158 -6.55 4.44 12.82
CA ILE A 158 -5.28 3.80 12.53
C ILE A 158 -4.98 4.06 11.05
N SER A 159 -3.86 4.72 10.80
CA SER A 159 -3.33 4.96 9.45
C SER A 159 -2.03 4.19 9.27
N PHE A 160 -1.82 3.64 8.09
CA PHE A 160 -0.58 2.95 7.76
C PHE A 160 -0.28 3.06 6.28
N GLY A 161 0.98 2.85 5.90
CA GLY A 161 1.34 2.87 4.50
C GLY A 161 2.81 2.64 4.23
N LEU A 162 3.15 2.80 2.95
CA LEU A 162 4.51 2.77 2.42
C LEU A 162 4.94 4.20 2.10
N LEU A 163 6.18 4.55 2.43
CA LEU A 163 6.77 5.85 2.18
C LEU A 163 8.04 5.73 1.36
N LEU A 164 8.23 6.67 0.43
CA LEU A 164 9.49 6.88 -0.29
C LEU A 164 9.83 8.38 -0.31
N GLN A 165 11.05 8.70 0.12
CA GLN A 165 11.67 10.00 0.06
C GLN A 165 13.00 9.88 -0.67
N GLY A 166 13.18 10.70 -1.71
CA GLY A 166 14.39 10.70 -2.52
C GLY A 166 14.34 9.68 -3.66
N LYS A 167 15.51 9.33 -4.20
CA LYS A 167 15.61 8.40 -5.33
C LYS A 167 15.34 6.97 -4.90
N GLY A 168 14.72 6.20 -5.78
CA GLY A 168 14.60 4.75 -5.67
C GLY A 168 13.24 4.23 -6.11
N GLN A 169 13.05 2.94 -5.90
CA GLN A 169 11.76 2.28 -6.02
C GLN A 169 11.57 1.35 -4.83
N ILE A 170 10.35 1.30 -4.32
CA ILE A 170 9.93 0.41 -3.24
C ILE A 170 8.61 -0.25 -3.63
N TRP A 171 8.50 -1.54 -3.33
CA TRP A 171 7.28 -2.33 -3.51
C TRP A 171 6.80 -2.84 -2.15
N ILE A 172 5.50 -2.99 -2.00
CA ILE A 172 4.84 -3.58 -0.83
C ILE A 172 3.82 -4.63 -1.27
N ASP A 173 3.76 -5.71 -0.52
CA ASP A 173 2.80 -6.79 -0.75
C ASP A 173 2.48 -7.52 0.58
N ASN A 174 1.37 -8.27 0.60
CA ASN A 174 0.94 -9.16 1.68
C ASN A 174 0.92 -8.47 3.06
N ILE A 175 0.22 -7.33 3.13
CA ILE A 175 0.08 -6.53 4.34
C ILE A 175 -0.88 -7.21 5.31
N LYS A 176 -0.50 -7.30 6.58
CA LYS A 176 -1.31 -7.88 7.65
C LYS A 176 -1.28 -7.01 8.90
N ILE A 177 -2.43 -6.87 9.53
CA ILE A 177 -2.59 -6.27 10.85
C ILE A 177 -3.07 -7.39 11.78
N THR A 178 -2.31 -7.66 12.84
CA THR A 178 -2.59 -8.73 13.80
C THR A 178 -2.49 -8.21 15.22
N MET A 179 -3.40 -8.62 16.10
CA MET A 179 -3.23 -8.42 17.55
C MET A 179 -2.13 -9.34 18.06
N VAL A 180 -1.28 -8.82 18.93
CA VAL A 180 -0.16 -9.55 19.56
C VAL A 180 -0.15 -9.30 21.06
N GLY A 181 0.55 -10.17 21.80
CA GLY A 181 0.67 -10.04 23.26
C GLY A 181 1.68 -8.97 23.68
N GLU A 182 1.69 -8.67 24.98
CA GLU A 182 2.62 -7.71 25.59
C GLU A 182 4.08 -8.17 25.60
N ASP A 183 4.31 -9.45 25.33
CA ASP A 183 5.63 -10.07 25.16
C ASP A 183 6.36 -9.63 23.87
N VAL A 184 5.63 -9.08 22.90
CA VAL A 184 6.21 -8.52 21.66
C VAL A 184 6.60 -7.06 21.87
N PRO A 185 7.88 -6.67 21.78
CA PRO A 185 8.31 -5.29 22.01
C PRO A 185 7.66 -4.28 21.05
N VAL A 186 7.31 -3.10 21.57
CA VAL A 186 6.80 -2.00 20.75
C VAL A 186 7.94 -1.27 20.02
N THR A 187 7.62 -0.69 18.87
CA THR A 187 8.53 0.13 18.06
C THR A 187 8.14 1.62 18.07
N ASP A 188 7.28 2.02 19.00
CA ASP A 188 6.69 3.36 19.11
C ASP A 188 7.74 4.45 19.42
N VAL A 189 7.99 5.34 18.46
CA VAL A 189 8.96 6.43 18.62
C VAL A 189 8.43 7.57 19.48
N LEU A 190 7.15 7.59 19.85
CA LEU A 190 6.58 8.58 20.76
C LEU A 190 6.80 8.22 22.22
N LYS A 191 6.88 6.93 22.57
CA LYS A 191 7.15 6.48 23.95
C LYS A 191 8.55 6.83 24.43
N ASN A 192 9.53 6.82 23.55
CA ASN A 192 10.90 7.27 23.85
C ASN A 192 10.99 8.73 24.32
N LYS A 193 9.91 9.52 24.22
CA LYS A 193 9.84 10.90 24.74
C LYS A 193 9.14 11.04 26.10
N SER A 194 8.39 10.04 26.58
CA SER A 194 7.60 10.16 27.82
C SER A 194 8.27 9.63 29.09
N ASP A 195 9.29 8.78 28.97
CA ASP A 195 9.72 7.92 30.08
C ASP A 195 10.74 8.55 31.05
N SER A 196 10.80 9.89 31.19
CA SER A 196 11.68 10.51 32.20
C SER A 196 11.10 11.74 32.90
N TYR A 197 9.81 11.73 33.23
CA TYR A 197 9.26 12.68 34.19
C TYR A 197 8.93 11.98 35.52
N SER A 198 9.96 11.48 36.19
CA SER A 198 9.90 11.28 37.64
C SER A 198 10.38 12.55 38.32
N PRO A 199 9.84 12.93 39.50
CA PRO A 199 10.51 13.91 40.33
C PRO A 199 11.97 13.47 40.58
N LYS A 200 12.91 14.39 40.39
CA LYS A 200 14.35 14.20 40.65
C LYS A 200 14.81 15.29 41.60
N ASN A 201 15.86 15.01 42.36
CA ASN A 201 16.47 15.97 43.29
C ASN A 201 15.44 16.63 44.22
N LEU A 202 14.55 15.84 44.81
CA LEU A 202 13.47 16.34 45.68
C LEU A 202 13.98 16.87 47.03
N ASP A 203 15.17 16.46 47.42
CA ASP A 203 15.92 16.91 48.59
C ASP A 203 16.92 18.02 48.27
N PHE A 204 17.16 18.32 46.98
CA PHE A 204 18.06 19.39 46.52
C PHE A 204 19.55 19.17 46.86
N GLU A 205 19.95 17.94 47.19
CA GLU A 205 21.32 17.60 47.63
C GLU A 205 22.20 17.02 46.50
N GLU A 206 21.78 17.15 45.23
CA GLU A 206 22.64 16.90 44.05
C GLU A 206 23.56 18.09 43.69
#